data_AF-A0A3N9WBA3-F1
#
_entry.id   AF-A0A3N9WBA3-F1
#
_cell.length_a   1.000
_cell.length_b   1.000
_cell.length_c   1.000
_cell.angle_alpha   90.00
_cell.angle_beta   90.00
_cell.angle_gamma   90.00
#
_symmetry.space_group_name_H-M   'P 1'
#
loop_
_entity.id
_entity.type
_entity.pdbx_description
1 polymer ?
#
loop_
_entity_poly.entity_id
_entity_poly.type
_entity_poly.pdbx_seq_one_letter_code
_entity_poly.pdbx_strand_id
1 'polypeptide(L)'
;MSDKRFLLLIFSVIVSVLIYSCKEEIVGVRNSNQPPETSVSIYPDSVITPQQTRLIVSWWGDDPDGLVVGFYFRWDDEAWQFTASNDSLFALKIGATDTTFKFNVAAADAEGNGKYDSQILQSNIDFGPEPFIDKNGNGVWDNNEKYYDIGLIDPTPAEFFFPLKNSAPTIQWNELSFLPDTSFPVMSFGWIADDIDGTESILKINIALNDTSNLNNIVSLDGSVRTITLRTDEFASQNPLMQILIEGQENNIHPEKLPGLIFDELNYFYVQAEDISGAKSKFIRLPGDDPEDYWYVKKPVSIFLVIDDYATSDNAALFYAAMFDSLGLSGNYDIYDIQTQEPP
;
A
#
# COMPACT_ATOMS: atom_id res chain seq x y z
N MET A 1 -46.52 68.28 45.50
CA MET A 1 -46.83 67.61 44.21
C MET A 1 -46.00 68.15 43.03
N SER A 2 -45.12 69.14 43.24
CA SER A 2 -44.34 69.82 42.19
C SER A 2 -43.01 69.13 41.86
N ASP A 3 -42.27 68.62 42.86
CA ASP A 3 -40.93 68.04 42.64
C ASP A 3 -40.89 66.75 41.81
N LYS A 4 -41.90 65.87 41.98
CA LYS A 4 -41.97 64.61 41.21
C LYS A 4 -42.20 64.84 39.71
N ARG A 5 -42.90 65.93 39.34
CA ARG A 5 -43.15 66.28 37.93
C ARG A 5 -41.90 66.90 37.27
N PHE A 6 -41.11 67.63 38.04
CA PHE A 6 -39.84 68.19 37.58
C PHE A 6 -38.78 67.09 37.35
N LEU A 7 -38.70 66.11 38.25
CA LEU A 7 -37.82 64.94 38.10
C LEU A 7 -38.20 64.05 36.90
N LEU A 8 -39.49 63.87 36.64
CA LEU A 8 -39.99 63.15 35.46
C LEU A 8 -39.67 63.86 34.15
N LEU A 9 -39.73 65.20 34.12
CA LEU A 9 -39.33 66.00 32.96
C LEU A 9 -37.82 65.92 32.70
N ILE A 10 -36.99 66.00 33.74
CA ILE A 10 -35.53 65.84 33.61
C ILE A 10 -35.19 64.42 33.11
N PHE A 11 -35.85 63.40 33.65
CA PHE A 11 -35.65 62.02 33.21
C PHE A 11 -36.08 61.83 31.75
N SER A 12 -37.22 62.40 31.34
CA SER A 12 -37.68 62.37 29.95
C SER A 12 -36.69 63.06 29.01
N VAL A 13 -36.13 64.22 29.39
CA VAL A 13 -35.15 64.94 28.57
C VAL A 13 -33.83 64.16 28.47
N ILE A 14 -33.36 63.57 29.57
CA ILE A 14 -32.15 62.73 29.56
C ILE A 14 -32.34 61.48 28.69
N VAL A 15 -33.50 60.82 28.78
CA VAL A 15 -33.82 59.67 27.93
C VAL A 15 -33.93 60.08 26.45
N SER A 16 -34.52 61.24 26.16
CA SER A 16 -34.59 61.79 24.80
C SER A 16 -33.21 62.17 24.23
N VAL A 17 -32.28 62.63 25.07
CA VAL A 17 -30.89 62.91 24.67
C VAL A 17 -30.09 61.62 24.46
N LEU A 18 -30.35 60.56 25.24
CA LEU A 18 -29.71 59.25 25.08
C LEU A 18 -30.14 58.51 23.81
N ILE A 19 -31.40 58.65 23.37
CA ILE A 19 -31.89 58.03 22.12
C ILE A 19 -31.52 58.81 20.85
N TYR A 20 -31.04 60.05 20.99
CA TYR A 20 -30.50 60.86 19.88
C TYR A 20 -28.97 60.89 19.83
N SER A 21 -28.30 60.11 20.70
CA SER A 21 -26.85 59.90 20.65
C SER A 21 -26.49 59.11 19.39
N CYS A 22 -26.17 59.84 18.33
CA CYS A 22 -25.40 59.46 17.15
C CYS A 22 -25.58 58.01 16.68
N LYS A 23 -26.49 57.81 15.72
CA LYS A 23 -26.18 56.90 14.62
C LYS A 23 -25.01 57.52 13.86
N GLU A 24 -23.79 57.09 14.13
CA GLU A 24 -22.75 57.17 13.11
C GLU A 24 -23.24 56.30 11.95
N GLU A 25 -23.63 56.91 10.84
CA GLU A 25 -23.59 56.18 9.57
C GLU A 25 -22.14 55.72 9.42
N ILE A 26 -21.95 54.43 9.20
CA ILE A 26 -20.65 53.90 8.77
C ILE A 26 -20.42 54.47 7.38
N VAL A 27 -19.84 55.67 7.32
CA VAL A 27 -19.37 56.29 6.08
C VAL A 27 -17.97 55.76 5.80
N GLY A 28 -17.86 54.45 5.69
CA GLY A 28 -16.71 53.78 5.10
C GLY A 28 -17.13 53.28 3.73
N VAL A 29 -16.44 53.70 2.68
CA VAL A 29 -16.54 53.00 1.39
C VAL A 29 -16.11 51.56 1.69
N ARG A 30 -16.99 50.57 1.48
CA ARG A 30 -16.59 49.16 1.58
C ARG A 30 -15.38 48.99 0.67
N ASN A 31 -14.24 48.60 1.22
CA ASN A 31 -13.07 48.30 0.41
C ASN A 31 -13.46 47.20 -0.59
N SER A 32 -12.86 47.24 -1.79
CA SER A 32 -13.05 46.12 -2.71
C SER A 32 -12.49 44.87 -2.07
N ASN A 33 -13.20 43.75 -2.23
CA ASN A 33 -12.72 42.44 -1.80
C ASN A 33 -11.32 42.18 -2.36
N GLN A 34 -10.44 41.62 -1.55
CA GLN A 34 -9.07 41.24 -1.90
C GLN A 34 -8.91 39.73 -1.84
N PRO A 35 -8.10 39.12 -2.72
CA PRO A 35 -7.89 37.69 -2.65
C PRO A 35 -7.04 37.30 -1.43
N PRO A 36 -7.25 36.09 -0.89
CA PRO A 36 -6.40 35.56 0.17
C PRO A 36 -5.00 35.18 -0.35
N GLU A 37 -4.04 35.04 0.57
CA GLU A 37 -2.73 34.44 0.33
C GLU A 37 -2.63 33.06 0.97
N THR A 38 -2.02 32.09 0.29
CA THR A 38 -1.90 30.70 0.75
C THR A 38 -0.47 30.35 1.13
N SER A 39 -0.31 29.54 2.16
CA SER A 39 0.96 28.96 2.57
C SER A 39 0.82 27.48 2.88
N VAL A 40 1.89 26.73 2.62
CA VAL A 40 1.93 25.26 2.80
C VAL A 40 3.14 24.88 3.67
N SER A 41 2.96 23.89 4.54
CA SER A 41 3.99 23.36 5.43
C SER A 41 3.89 21.84 5.55
N ILE A 42 5.03 21.23 5.85
CA ILE A 42 5.17 19.80 6.14
C ILE A 42 5.61 19.64 7.60
N TYR A 43 4.87 18.85 8.39
CA TYR A 43 5.24 18.46 9.75
C TYR A 43 5.44 16.94 9.82
N PRO A 44 6.48 16.41 10.51
CA PRO A 44 7.72 17.03 10.99
C PRO A 44 8.97 16.52 10.24
N ASP A 45 9.97 17.38 10.02
CA ASP A 45 11.44 17.12 10.01
C ASP A 45 11.98 15.73 9.60
N SER A 46 11.37 15.02 8.65
CA SER A 46 11.85 13.71 8.19
C SER A 46 12.81 13.89 7.02
N VAL A 47 13.89 14.64 7.26
CA VAL A 47 14.99 14.86 6.30
C VAL A 47 16.02 13.71 6.35
N ILE A 48 15.81 12.67 7.18
CA ILE A 48 16.82 11.62 7.40
C ILE A 48 16.27 10.17 7.24
N THR A 49 15.00 9.99 6.87
CA THR A 49 14.42 8.67 6.58
C THR A 49 13.77 8.65 5.19
N PRO A 50 13.85 7.54 4.42
CA PRO A 50 13.09 7.42 3.18
C PRO A 50 11.62 7.73 3.46
N GLN A 51 11.07 8.70 2.73
CA GLN A 51 9.70 9.14 2.96
C GLN A 51 8.75 8.06 2.50
N GLN A 52 7.92 7.58 3.43
CA GLN A 52 6.84 6.65 3.15
C GLN A 52 5.89 7.28 2.11
N THR A 53 5.22 6.45 1.31
CA THR A 53 4.18 6.86 0.34
C THR A 53 3.00 7.62 0.97
N ARG A 54 2.97 7.76 2.30
CA ARG A 54 1.96 8.47 3.08
C ARG A 54 2.52 9.76 3.68
N LEU A 55 1.92 10.90 3.33
CA LEU A 55 2.36 12.23 3.73
C LEU A 55 1.21 13.01 4.37
N ILE A 56 1.48 13.65 5.50
CA ILE A 56 0.60 14.67 6.06
C ILE A 56 1.06 16.01 5.49
N VAL A 57 0.17 16.69 4.77
CA VAL A 57 0.42 18.03 4.24
C VAL A 57 -0.52 18.98 4.96
N SER A 58 0.04 20.10 5.43
CA SER A 58 -0.72 21.15 6.12
C SER A 58 -0.62 22.45 5.35
N TRP A 59 -1.68 23.25 5.39
CA TRP A 59 -1.76 24.55 4.71
C TRP A 59 -2.62 25.53 5.50
N TRP A 60 -2.42 26.81 5.25
CA TRP A 60 -3.24 27.88 5.80
C TRP A 60 -3.36 29.01 4.79
N GLY A 61 -4.38 29.85 4.99
CA GLY A 61 -4.60 31.05 4.20
C GLY A 61 -4.82 32.24 5.11
N ASP A 62 -4.40 33.41 4.65
CA ASP A 62 -4.64 34.70 5.29
C ASP A 62 -5.45 35.56 4.31
N ASP A 63 -6.59 36.07 4.75
CA ASP A 63 -7.48 36.89 3.95
C ASP A 63 -7.47 38.34 4.47
N PRO A 64 -6.94 39.32 3.72
CA PRO A 64 -6.69 40.67 4.23
C PRO A 64 -7.92 41.42 4.75
N ASP A 65 -9.11 41.09 4.23
CA ASP A 65 -10.37 41.78 4.52
C ASP A 65 -11.51 40.86 4.96
N GLY A 66 -11.26 39.56 5.14
CA GLY A 66 -12.32 38.60 5.44
C GLY A 66 -11.88 37.29 6.11
N LEU A 67 -12.54 36.22 5.68
CA LEU A 67 -12.39 34.88 6.22
C LEU A 67 -12.19 33.90 5.07
N VAL A 68 -11.20 33.02 5.21
CA VAL A 68 -11.01 31.87 4.33
C VAL A 68 -12.11 30.84 4.59
N VAL A 69 -12.88 30.49 3.56
CA VAL A 69 -13.96 29.48 3.62
C VAL A 69 -13.43 28.06 3.43
N GLY A 70 -12.30 27.92 2.74
CA GLY A 70 -11.62 26.65 2.52
C GLY A 70 -10.50 26.76 1.49
N PHE A 71 -10.11 25.62 0.96
CA PHE A 71 -8.94 25.47 0.11
C PHE A 71 -9.23 24.56 -1.07
N TYR A 72 -8.81 25.01 -2.26
CA TYR A 72 -8.68 24.14 -3.42
C TYR A 72 -7.28 23.55 -3.44
N PHE A 73 -7.14 22.24 -3.65
CA PHE A 73 -5.86 21.59 -3.83
C PHE A 73 -5.89 20.58 -4.97
N ARG A 74 -4.71 20.22 -5.49
CA ARG A 74 -4.54 19.14 -6.47
C ARG A 74 -3.12 18.58 -6.46
N TRP A 75 -2.99 17.39 -7.01
CA TRP A 75 -1.71 16.76 -7.35
C TRP A 75 -1.49 16.83 -8.85
N ASP A 76 -0.29 17.25 -9.26
CA ASP A 76 0.13 17.44 -10.65
C ASP A 76 -0.93 18.21 -11.47
N ASP A 77 -1.41 17.60 -12.55
CA ASP A 77 -2.41 18.17 -13.45
C ASP A 77 -3.82 17.58 -13.21
N GLU A 78 -4.06 16.96 -12.04
CA GLU A 78 -5.39 16.49 -11.67
C GLU A 78 -6.39 17.64 -11.48
N ALA A 79 -7.68 17.30 -11.44
CA ALA A 79 -8.74 18.25 -11.16
C ALA A 79 -8.60 18.80 -9.73
N TRP A 80 -8.88 20.11 -9.56
CA TRP A 80 -8.91 20.74 -8.25
C TRP A 80 -10.01 20.12 -7.38
N GLN A 81 -9.66 19.88 -6.12
CA GLN A 81 -10.55 19.37 -5.09
C GLN A 81 -10.67 20.40 -3.98
N PHE A 82 -11.86 20.51 -3.38
CA PHE A 82 -12.10 21.44 -2.28
C PHE A 82 -12.11 20.74 -0.93
N THR A 83 -11.57 21.41 0.08
CA THR A 83 -11.68 21.03 1.48
C THR A 83 -11.73 22.25 2.39
N ALA A 84 -12.51 22.17 3.46
CA ALA A 84 -12.49 23.18 4.52
C ALA A 84 -11.39 22.91 5.57
N SER A 85 -10.70 21.76 5.50
CA SER A 85 -9.63 21.40 6.43
C SER A 85 -8.32 22.10 6.08
N ASN A 86 -7.47 22.29 7.10
CA ASN A 86 -6.12 22.84 6.97
C ASN A 86 -5.03 21.79 6.78
N ASP A 87 -5.40 20.51 6.77
CA ASP A 87 -4.48 19.41 6.52
C ASP A 87 -5.20 18.23 5.89
N SER A 88 -4.42 17.29 5.34
CA SER A 88 -4.88 15.97 4.95
C SER A 88 -3.72 14.97 4.90
N LEU A 89 -4.06 13.70 5.11
CA LEU A 89 -3.17 12.55 4.86
C LEU A 89 -3.37 12.08 3.43
N PHE A 90 -2.31 12.15 2.63
CA PHE A 90 -2.29 11.65 1.26
C PHE A 90 -1.50 10.36 1.17
N ALA A 91 -1.94 9.44 0.30
CA ALA A 91 -1.21 8.23 -0.06
C ALA A 91 -0.87 8.31 -1.55
N LEU A 92 0.37 8.69 -1.87
CA LEU A 92 0.85 8.85 -3.25
C LEU A 92 1.43 7.53 -3.74
N LYS A 93 1.02 7.09 -4.93
CA LYS A 93 1.54 5.87 -5.54
C LYS A 93 2.76 6.21 -6.39
N ILE A 94 3.94 5.74 -5.97
CA ILE A 94 5.16 5.84 -6.77
C ILE A 94 5.27 4.67 -7.74
N GLY A 95 5.82 4.95 -8.93
CA GLY A 95 6.23 3.95 -9.91
C GLY A 95 7.74 3.64 -9.81
N ALA A 96 8.29 2.95 -10.82
CA ALA A 96 9.65 2.37 -10.89
C ALA A 96 10.84 3.26 -10.49
N THR A 97 10.60 4.56 -10.44
CA THR A 97 11.63 5.58 -10.37
C THR A 97 11.23 6.61 -9.34
N ASP A 98 12.23 7.22 -8.72
CA ASP A 98 12.06 8.44 -7.93
C ASP A 98 11.13 9.40 -8.66
N THR A 99 10.04 9.76 -8.00
CA THR A 99 8.95 10.54 -8.60
C THR A 99 8.81 11.82 -7.80
N THR A 100 8.71 12.95 -8.49
CA THR A 100 8.41 14.23 -7.86
C THR A 100 6.96 14.58 -8.16
N PHE A 101 6.13 14.63 -7.12
CA PHE A 101 4.75 15.09 -7.23
C PHE A 101 4.67 16.59 -6.99
N LYS A 102 3.91 17.31 -7.80
CA LYS A 102 3.61 18.72 -7.59
C LYS A 102 2.30 18.83 -6.82
N PHE A 103 2.33 19.46 -5.66
CA PHE A 103 1.13 19.83 -4.93
C PHE A 103 0.84 21.30 -5.14
N ASN A 104 -0.41 21.62 -5.43
CA ASN A 104 -0.91 22.98 -5.48
C ASN A 104 -2.02 23.14 -4.44
N VAL A 105 -2.03 24.27 -3.74
CA VAL A 105 -3.13 24.64 -2.83
C VAL A 105 -3.41 26.15 -2.91
N ALA A 106 -4.68 26.53 -2.92
CA ALA A 106 -5.15 27.91 -2.98
C ALA A 106 -6.30 28.12 -1.98
N ALA A 107 -6.15 29.10 -1.10
CA ALA A 107 -7.19 29.57 -0.20
C ALA A 107 -8.30 30.25 -1.01
N ALA A 108 -9.53 30.10 -0.54
CA ALA A 108 -10.72 30.75 -1.08
C ALA A 108 -11.40 31.55 0.04
N ASP A 109 -11.77 32.80 -0.23
CA ASP A 109 -12.53 33.61 0.72
C ASP A 109 -14.04 33.28 0.69
N ALA A 110 -14.77 33.83 1.66
CA ALA A 110 -16.21 33.65 1.82
C ALA A 110 -17.08 34.77 1.18
N GLU A 111 -16.48 35.68 0.40
CA GLU A 111 -17.17 36.83 -0.21
C GLU A 111 -17.76 36.52 -1.60
N GLY A 112 -18.41 35.37 -1.73
CA GLY A 112 -19.09 34.93 -2.95
C GLY A 112 -20.30 35.79 -3.36
N ASN A 113 -20.88 35.47 -4.52
CA ASN A 113 -21.93 36.27 -5.14
C ASN A 113 -23.36 35.83 -4.73
N GLY A 114 -23.48 34.78 -3.92
CA GLY A 114 -24.74 34.21 -3.45
C GLY A 114 -25.49 33.38 -4.49
N LYS A 115 -24.83 32.98 -5.58
CA LYS A 115 -25.36 32.08 -6.61
C LYS A 115 -24.34 30.98 -6.89
N TYR A 116 -24.87 29.77 -7.08
CA TYR A 116 -24.05 28.64 -7.45
C TYR A 116 -23.37 28.83 -8.82
N ASP A 117 -22.05 28.76 -8.82
CA ASP A 117 -21.23 28.79 -10.04
C ASP A 117 -20.80 27.38 -10.44
N SER A 118 -21.25 26.92 -11.62
CA SER A 118 -20.89 25.60 -12.15
C SER A 118 -19.46 25.50 -12.68
N GLN A 119 -18.75 26.64 -12.75
CA GLN A 119 -17.35 26.74 -13.15
C GLN A 119 -16.76 28.04 -12.62
N ILE A 120 -15.69 27.93 -11.83
CA ILE A 120 -14.94 29.06 -11.28
C ILE A 120 -13.65 29.20 -12.09
N LEU A 121 -13.59 30.25 -12.91
CA LEU A 121 -12.41 30.59 -13.69
C LEU A 121 -11.79 31.88 -13.14
N GLN A 122 -10.62 31.77 -12.52
CA GLN A 122 -9.91 32.93 -11.96
C GLN A 122 -8.43 32.88 -12.35
N SER A 123 -7.87 34.02 -12.79
CA SER A 123 -6.45 34.11 -13.17
C SER A 123 -5.99 33.07 -14.20
N ASN A 124 -6.88 32.69 -15.14
CA ASN A 124 -6.70 31.59 -16.11
C ASN A 124 -6.59 30.17 -15.51
N ILE A 125 -7.00 30.00 -14.26
CA ILE A 125 -7.10 28.71 -13.58
C ILE A 125 -8.57 28.34 -13.47
N ASP A 126 -8.92 27.15 -13.96
CA ASP A 126 -10.24 26.56 -13.78
C ASP A 126 -10.24 25.70 -12.51
N PHE A 127 -10.93 26.17 -11.48
CA PHE A 127 -11.07 25.47 -10.20
C PHE A 127 -12.26 24.50 -10.20
N GLY A 128 -13.00 24.40 -11.30
CA GLY A 128 -14.21 23.59 -11.39
C GLY A 128 -15.42 24.26 -10.75
N PRO A 129 -16.51 23.52 -10.48
CA PRO A 129 -17.70 24.06 -9.85
C PRO A 129 -17.46 24.44 -8.38
N GLU A 130 -18.35 25.28 -7.84
CA GLU A 130 -18.41 25.48 -6.41
C GLU A 130 -18.68 24.16 -5.67
N PRO A 131 -18.08 23.95 -4.49
CA PRO A 131 -18.28 22.72 -3.73
C PRO A 131 -19.69 22.68 -3.16
N PHE A 132 -20.35 21.52 -3.23
CA PHE A 132 -21.70 21.36 -2.70
C PHE A 132 -21.91 20.02 -2.00
N ILE A 133 -22.95 19.98 -1.16
CA ILE A 133 -23.40 18.78 -0.47
C ILE A 133 -24.38 18.05 -1.38
N ASP A 134 -23.87 17.12 -2.16
CA ASP A 134 -24.65 16.21 -3.00
C ASP A 134 -25.44 15.22 -2.12
N LYS A 135 -26.74 15.45 -1.97
CA LYS A 135 -27.62 14.63 -1.14
C LYS A 135 -28.12 13.39 -1.85
N ASN A 136 -28.15 13.40 -3.19
CA ASN A 136 -28.76 12.34 -3.98
C ASN A 136 -27.74 11.47 -4.74
N GLY A 137 -26.45 11.86 -4.72
CA GLY A 137 -25.32 11.14 -5.30
C GLY A 137 -25.22 11.25 -6.82
N ASN A 138 -25.83 12.28 -7.43
CA ASN A 138 -25.85 12.45 -8.89
C ASN A 138 -24.64 13.24 -9.44
N GLY A 139 -23.82 13.85 -8.58
CA GLY A 139 -22.68 14.68 -8.97
C GLY A 139 -23.04 16.02 -9.60
N VAL A 140 -24.28 16.50 -9.45
CA VAL A 140 -24.79 17.77 -10.02
C VAL A 140 -25.55 18.54 -8.95
N TRP A 141 -25.21 19.81 -8.75
CA TRP A 141 -25.91 20.64 -7.77
C TRP A 141 -27.39 20.83 -8.13
N ASP A 142 -28.25 20.52 -7.16
CA ASP A 142 -29.68 20.77 -7.22
C ASP A 142 -30.08 21.97 -6.34
N ASN A 143 -31.15 22.69 -6.71
CA ASN A 143 -31.60 23.93 -6.03
C ASN A 143 -31.97 23.77 -4.53
N ASN A 144 -32.02 22.55 -3.99
CA ASN A 144 -32.27 22.24 -2.58
C ASN A 144 -31.01 21.77 -1.81
N GLU A 145 -29.85 21.83 -2.46
CA GLU A 145 -28.55 21.47 -1.93
C GLU A 145 -27.77 22.70 -1.48
N LYS A 146 -27.00 22.51 -0.41
CA LYS A 146 -26.15 23.58 0.10
C LYS A 146 -24.84 23.55 -0.67
N TYR A 147 -24.32 24.71 -1.01
CA TYR A 147 -23.01 24.89 -1.60
C TYR A 147 -22.20 25.88 -0.75
N TYR A 148 -20.88 25.87 -0.95
CA TYR A 148 -19.98 26.88 -0.43
C TYR A 148 -19.94 28.02 -1.47
N ASP A 149 -20.36 29.21 -1.07
CA ASP A 149 -20.35 30.43 -1.89
C ASP A 149 -18.92 30.98 -1.85
N ILE A 150 -18.17 30.72 -2.92
CA ILE A 150 -16.74 30.99 -3.06
C ILE A 150 -16.58 32.41 -3.61
N GLY A 151 -15.81 33.26 -2.93
CA GLY A 151 -15.42 34.56 -3.46
C GLY A 151 -14.10 34.51 -4.21
N LEU A 152 -13.14 35.38 -3.85
CA LEU A 152 -11.84 35.36 -4.51
C LEU A 152 -10.99 34.20 -4.00
N ILE A 153 -10.26 33.61 -4.93
CA ILE A 153 -9.27 32.56 -4.65
C ILE A 153 -7.87 33.19 -4.67
N ASP A 154 -6.90 32.62 -3.98
CA ASP A 154 -5.51 33.01 -4.13
C ASP A 154 -5.08 32.94 -5.62
N PRO A 155 -4.71 34.07 -6.26
CA PRO A 155 -4.32 34.10 -7.67
C PRO A 155 -2.96 33.44 -7.93
N THR A 156 -2.20 33.14 -6.88
CA THR A 156 -0.88 32.52 -6.90
C THR A 156 -0.87 31.31 -5.96
N PRO A 157 -1.54 30.19 -6.34
CA PRO A 157 -1.58 29.00 -5.51
C PRO A 157 -0.19 28.61 -4.99
N ALA A 158 -0.11 28.29 -3.70
CA ALA A 158 1.11 27.80 -3.11
C ALA A 158 1.50 26.48 -3.79
N GLU A 159 2.76 26.37 -4.19
CA GLU A 159 3.30 25.19 -4.86
C GLU A 159 4.36 24.51 -4.00
N PHE A 160 4.32 23.19 -3.92
CA PHE A 160 5.36 22.39 -3.28
C PHE A 160 5.67 21.14 -4.11
N PHE A 161 6.96 20.83 -4.25
CA PHE A 161 7.42 19.63 -4.95
C PHE A 161 7.81 18.55 -3.93
N PHE A 162 7.19 17.39 -4.03
CA PHE A 162 7.38 16.23 -3.16
C PHE A 162 8.25 15.18 -3.86
N PRO A 163 9.58 15.19 -3.64
CA PRO A 163 10.45 14.13 -4.14
C PRO A 163 10.24 12.86 -3.29
N LEU A 164 9.56 11.87 -3.86
CA LEU A 164 9.47 10.54 -3.28
C LEU A 164 10.53 9.63 -3.91
N LYS A 165 11.30 8.97 -3.06
CA LYS A 165 12.34 8.02 -3.47
C LYS A 165 11.79 6.61 -3.36
N ASN A 166 11.75 5.88 -4.47
CA ASN A 166 11.31 4.49 -4.43
C ASN A 166 12.36 3.64 -3.73
N SER A 167 11.93 2.84 -2.76
CA SER A 167 12.79 1.89 -2.07
C SER A 167 12.52 0.51 -2.63
N ALA A 168 13.59 -0.22 -2.98
CA ALA A 168 13.40 -1.62 -3.37
C ALA A 168 12.95 -2.42 -2.13
N PRO A 169 12.03 -3.38 -2.31
CA PRO A 169 11.59 -4.22 -1.20
C PRO A 169 12.75 -5.08 -0.69
N THR A 170 12.60 -5.57 0.53
CA THR A 170 13.51 -6.50 1.18
C THR A 170 12.83 -7.85 1.36
N ILE A 171 13.62 -8.92 1.33
CA ILE A 171 13.13 -10.27 1.55
C ILE A 171 14.16 -11.05 2.37
N GLN A 172 13.67 -11.84 3.32
CA GLN A 172 14.47 -12.70 4.19
C GLN A 172 13.74 -14.01 4.47
N TRP A 173 14.48 -15.06 4.81
CA TRP A 173 13.88 -16.33 5.19
C TRP A 173 13.14 -16.20 6.52
N ASN A 174 11.99 -16.88 6.61
CA ASN A 174 11.35 -17.09 7.91
C ASN A 174 12.23 -18.04 8.74
N GLU A 175 12.36 -17.82 10.05
CA GLU A 175 13.14 -18.66 10.98
C GLU A 175 12.76 -20.15 10.93
N LEU A 176 11.53 -20.48 10.49
CA LEU A 176 11.04 -21.85 10.35
C LEU A 176 11.30 -22.46 8.96
N SER A 177 11.92 -21.72 8.04
CA SER A 177 12.29 -22.22 6.71
C SER A 177 13.68 -22.82 6.74
N PHE A 178 13.71 -24.11 7.05
CA PHE A 178 14.91 -24.93 6.99
C PHE A 178 14.72 -26.06 5.97
N LEU A 179 15.82 -26.48 5.36
CA LEU A 179 15.85 -27.63 4.47
C LEU A 179 16.58 -28.78 5.17
N PRO A 180 16.12 -30.03 5.03
CA PRO A 180 16.97 -31.18 5.28
C PRO A 180 18.03 -31.29 4.17
N ASP A 181 19.17 -31.89 4.48
CA ASP A 181 20.26 -32.19 3.54
C ASP A 181 19.78 -32.91 2.27
N THR A 182 18.80 -33.79 2.42
CA THR A 182 18.18 -34.54 1.32
C THR A 182 16.65 -34.59 1.53
N SER A 183 15.88 -34.66 0.44
CA SER A 183 14.43 -34.83 0.50
C SER A 183 13.89 -35.57 -0.72
N PHE A 184 12.66 -36.07 -0.62
CA PHE A 184 11.81 -36.31 -1.79
C PHE A 184 11.37 -34.99 -2.43
N PRO A 185 10.75 -34.97 -3.63
CA PRO A 185 10.38 -33.73 -4.31
C PRO A 185 9.12 -33.09 -3.71
N VAL A 186 9.13 -32.84 -2.40
CA VAL A 186 8.13 -32.09 -1.65
C VAL A 186 8.86 -31.23 -0.63
N MET A 187 8.67 -29.91 -0.68
CA MET A 187 9.32 -28.99 0.25
C MET A 187 8.51 -27.71 0.46
N SER A 188 8.51 -27.20 1.68
CA SER A 188 7.86 -25.93 2.03
C SER A 188 8.88 -24.83 2.25
N PHE A 189 8.58 -23.64 1.73
CA PHE A 189 9.42 -22.46 1.83
C PHE A 189 8.59 -21.30 2.37
N GLY A 190 9.14 -20.58 3.35
CA GLY A 190 8.53 -19.40 3.94
C GLY A 190 9.50 -18.21 3.98
N TRP A 191 8.98 -17.03 3.73
CA TRP A 191 9.78 -15.80 3.73
C TRP A 191 9.00 -14.65 4.35
N ILE A 192 9.74 -13.64 4.77
CA ILE A 192 9.24 -12.34 5.19
C ILE A 192 9.65 -11.34 4.13
N ALA A 193 8.70 -10.57 3.63
CA ALA A 193 8.92 -9.53 2.64
C ALA A 193 8.35 -8.21 3.15
N ASP A 194 9.20 -7.19 3.18
CA ASP A 194 8.94 -5.87 3.74
C ASP A 194 9.39 -4.77 2.79
N ASP A 195 8.69 -3.65 2.82
CA ASP A 195 9.02 -2.44 2.08
C ASP A 195 8.78 -1.22 2.98
N ILE A 196 9.69 -0.26 2.95
CA ILE A 196 9.54 0.99 3.68
C ILE A 196 8.40 1.85 3.12
N ASP A 197 8.05 1.63 1.85
CA ASP A 197 6.91 2.26 1.18
C ASP A 197 5.56 1.64 1.58
N GLY A 198 5.61 0.58 2.40
CA GLY A 198 4.47 -0.18 2.93
C GLY A 198 4.39 -1.57 2.29
N THR A 199 4.07 -2.61 3.06
CA THR A 199 4.00 -3.99 2.53
C THR A 199 3.00 -4.16 1.39
N GLU A 200 2.01 -3.27 1.28
CA GLU A 200 1.05 -3.21 0.18
C GLU A 200 1.67 -2.75 -1.15
N SER A 201 2.89 -2.18 -1.15
CA SER A 201 3.64 -1.85 -2.36
C SER A 201 4.18 -3.10 -3.04
N ILE A 202 4.35 -4.22 -2.34
CA ILE A 202 4.91 -5.45 -2.89
C ILE A 202 3.86 -6.06 -3.82
N LEU A 203 4.15 -6.06 -5.12
CA LEU A 203 3.23 -6.52 -6.16
C LEU A 203 3.40 -8.00 -6.44
N LYS A 204 4.65 -8.49 -6.43
CA LYS A 204 4.97 -9.87 -6.81
C LYS A 204 6.04 -10.47 -5.92
N ILE A 205 5.93 -11.79 -5.75
CA ILE A 205 7.02 -12.63 -5.27
C ILE A 205 7.49 -13.52 -6.42
N ASN A 206 8.73 -13.31 -6.87
CA ASN A 206 9.36 -14.09 -7.92
C ASN A 206 10.10 -15.27 -7.30
N ILE A 207 9.80 -16.49 -7.77
CA ILE A 207 10.45 -17.73 -7.33
C ILE A 207 11.15 -18.43 -8.50
N ALA A 208 12.24 -19.15 -8.22
CA ALA A 208 12.97 -19.95 -9.21
C ALA A 208 13.65 -21.16 -8.55
N LEU A 209 13.89 -22.21 -9.33
CA LEU A 209 14.77 -23.32 -8.95
C LEU A 209 16.03 -23.31 -9.82
N ASN A 210 17.19 -23.41 -9.16
CA ASN A 210 18.54 -23.54 -9.73
C ASN A 210 19.06 -22.40 -10.62
N ASP A 211 18.21 -21.74 -11.42
CA ASP A 211 18.62 -20.74 -12.41
C ASP A 211 17.71 -19.52 -12.38
N THR A 212 18.25 -18.39 -11.92
CA THR A 212 17.60 -17.07 -11.92
C THR A 212 17.96 -16.23 -13.14
N SER A 213 18.83 -16.71 -14.03
CA SER A 213 19.31 -15.96 -15.21
C SER A 213 18.36 -16.08 -16.40
N ASN A 214 17.63 -17.19 -16.48
CA ASN A 214 16.61 -17.42 -17.49
C ASN A 214 15.23 -16.97 -16.98
N LEU A 215 14.69 -15.89 -17.55
CA LEU A 215 13.38 -15.36 -17.17
C LEU A 215 12.22 -16.35 -17.35
N ASN A 216 12.36 -17.34 -18.24
CA ASN A 216 11.34 -18.37 -18.43
C ASN A 216 11.31 -19.40 -17.28
N ASN A 217 12.30 -19.41 -16.40
CA ASN A 217 12.36 -20.28 -15.22
C ASN A 217 11.81 -19.61 -13.95
N ILE A 218 11.44 -18.32 -14.04
CA ILE A 218 10.93 -17.54 -12.91
C ILE A 218 9.40 -17.54 -12.98
N VAL A 219 8.77 -17.94 -11.88
CA VAL A 219 7.31 -17.82 -11.70
C VAL A 219 7.02 -16.68 -10.75
N SER A 220 6.08 -15.79 -11.11
CA SER A 220 5.65 -14.67 -10.27
C SER A 220 4.35 -15.01 -9.54
N LEU A 221 4.39 -14.96 -8.22
CA LEU A 221 3.24 -15.10 -7.32
C LEU A 221 2.71 -13.73 -6.93
N ASP A 222 1.50 -13.69 -6.34
CA ASP A 222 0.95 -12.48 -5.73
C ASP A 222 1.87 -11.96 -4.61
N GLY A 223 2.01 -10.64 -4.52
CA GLY A 223 2.89 -9.96 -3.57
C GLY A 223 2.56 -10.20 -2.10
N SER A 224 1.38 -10.71 -1.77
CA SER A 224 0.98 -11.10 -0.41
C SER A 224 1.44 -12.50 0.01
N VAL A 225 1.91 -13.35 -0.92
CA VAL A 225 2.31 -14.73 -0.60
C VAL A 225 3.54 -14.74 0.29
N ARG A 226 3.49 -15.50 1.39
CA ARG A 226 4.60 -15.64 2.36
C ARG A 226 5.08 -17.07 2.56
N THR A 227 4.29 -18.06 2.16
CA THR A 227 4.65 -19.47 2.27
C THR A 227 4.12 -20.24 1.06
N ILE A 228 4.91 -21.18 0.56
CA ILE A 228 4.51 -22.13 -0.47
C ILE A 228 4.95 -23.54 -0.11
N THR A 229 4.28 -24.53 -0.72
CA THR A 229 4.79 -25.91 -0.79
C THR A 229 4.98 -26.28 -2.25
N LEU A 230 6.20 -26.68 -2.60
CA LEU A 230 6.51 -27.27 -3.91
C LEU A 230 6.33 -28.77 -3.84
N ARG A 231 5.72 -29.37 -4.87
CA ARG A 231 5.66 -30.82 -5.05
C ARG A 231 5.59 -31.25 -6.52
N THR A 232 5.84 -32.50 -6.81
CA THR A 232 5.55 -33.08 -8.13
C THR A 232 5.09 -34.54 -8.03
N ASP A 233 4.31 -34.97 -9.02
CA ASP A 233 3.96 -36.35 -9.31
C ASP A 233 4.63 -36.87 -10.60
N GLU A 234 5.52 -36.06 -11.19
CA GLU A 234 6.21 -36.35 -12.46
C GLU A 234 7.57 -37.04 -12.23
N PHE A 235 7.58 -38.34 -11.92
CA PHE A 235 8.85 -39.06 -11.62
C PHE A 235 9.57 -39.63 -12.85
N ALA A 236 8.97 -39.53 -14.04
CA ALA A 236 9.58 -40.07 -15.27
C ALA A 236 10.71 -39.18 -15.82
N SER A 237 10.61 -37.87 -15.66
CA SER A 237 11.60 -36.89 -16.13
C SER A 237 12.72 -36.72 -15.11
N GLN A 238 13.94 -36.37 -15.55
CA GLN A 238 14.99 -35.90 -14.63
C GLN A 238 14.74 -34.47 -14.15
N ASN A 239 13.95 -33.71 -14.93
CA ASN A 239 13.59 -32.32 -14.66
C ASN A 239 12.06 -32.23 -14.62
N PRO A 240 11.43 -32.51 -13.47
CA PRO A 240 9.98 -32.42 -13.34
C PRO A 240 9.53 -30.95 -13.28
N LEU A 241 8.28 -30.72 -13.64
CA LEU A 241 7.61 -29.46 -13.30
C LEU A 241 7.00 -29.56 -11.91
N MET A 242 7.24 -28.55 -11.07
CA MET A 242 6.75 -28.51 -9.69
C MET A 242 5.43 -27.75 -9.60
N GLN A 243 4.43 -28.35 -8.96
CA GLN A 243 3.24 -27.62 -8.51
C GLN A 243 3.62 -26.69 -7.36
N ILE A 244 2.97 -25.52 -7.31
CA ILE A 244 3.17 -24.51 -6.27
C ILE A 244 1.86 -24.39 -5.49
N LEU A 245 1.82 -24.92 -4.27
CA LEU A 245 0.68 -24.79 -3.37
C LEU A 245 0.87 -23.52 -2.54
N ILE A 246 -0.03 -22.56 -2.70
CA ILE A 246 0.00 -21.31 -1.93
C ILE A 246 -0.43 -21.62 -0.51
N GLU A 247 0.39 -21.24 0.48
CA GLU A 247 0.21 -21.60 1.90
C GLU A 247 0.10 -23.11 2.15
N GLY A 248 0.60 -23.95 1.23
CA GLY A 248 0.50 -25.41 1.32
C GLY A 248 -0.92 -25.97 1.12
N GLN A 249 -1.84 -25.19 0.56
CA GLN A 249 -3.25 -25.59 0.43
C GLN A 249 -3.55 -26.31 -0.89
N GLU A 250 -4.25 -27.45 -0.80
CA GLU A 250 -4.65 -28.30 -1.95
C GLU A 250 -5.66 -27.63 -2.89
N ASN A 251 -6.47 -26.72 -2.36
CA ASN A 251 -7.48 -25.97 -3.11
C ASN A 251 -6.93 -24.63 -3.65
N ASN A 252 -5.65 -24.32 -3.42
CA ASN A 252 -5.01 -23.08 -3.86
C ASN A 252 -3.65 -23.38 -4.51
N ILE A 253 -3.70 -23.99 -5.69
CA ILE A 253 -2.52 -24.31 -6.50
C ILE A 253 -2.34 -23.23 -7.56
N HIS A 254 -1.14 -22.66 -7.63
CA HIS A 254 -0.78 -21.70 -8.67
C HIS A 254 -0.94 -22.34 -10.08
N PRO A 255 -1.52 -21.63 -11.07
CA PRO A 255 -1.76 -22.20 -12.40
C PRO A 255 -0.48 -22.59 -13.16
N GLU A 256 0.58 -21.80 -13.02
CA GLU A 256 1.89 -22.10 -13.59
C GLU A 256 2.66 -23.07 -12.69
N LYS A 257 3.37 -24.01 -13.33
CA LYS A 257 4.30 -24.91 -12.64
C LYS A 257 5.71 -24.33 -12.66
N LEU A 258 6.47 -24.58 -11.60
CA LEU A 258 7.86 -24.13 -11.46
C LEU A 258 8.82 -25.14 -12.10
N PRO A 259 9.55 -24.78 -13.16
CA PRO A 259 10.60 -25.63 -13.73
C PRO A 259 11.90 -25.49 -12.93
N GLY A 260 12.89 -26.33 -13.27
CA GLY A 260 14.29 -26.14 -12.84
C GLY A 260 14.80 -27.14 -11.82
N LEU A 261 13.92 -27.90 -11.15
CA LEU A 261 14.34 -29.01 -10.29
C LEU A 261 15.15 -30.03 -11.11
N ILE A 262 16.19 -30.59 -10.50
CA ILE A 262 16.95 -31.71 -11.05
C ILE A 262 16.95 -32.82 -10.01
N PHE A 263 16.37 -33.96 -10.36
CA PHE A 263 16.42 -35.13 -9.51
C PHE A 263 17.84 -35.68 -9.35
N ASP A 264 18.06 -36.34 -8.22
CA ASP A 264 19.32 -36.99 -7.84
C ASP A 264 20.54 -36.06 -7.88
N GLU A 265 20.30 -34.76 -7.67
CA GLU A 265 21.28 -33.68 -7.71
C GLU A 265 21.02 -32.67 -6.59
N LEU A 266 22.00 -31.78 -6.38
CA LEU A 266 21.86 -30.62 -5.50
C LEU A 266 21.00 -29.54 -6.15
N ASN A 267 20.09 -28.97 -5.37
CA ASN A 267 19.14 -27.96 -5.81
C ASN A 267 19.18 -26.72 -4.91
N TYR A 268 18.81 -25.59 -5.49
CA TYR A 268 18.65 -24.30 -4.82
C TYR A 268 17.29 -23.71 -5.17
N PHE A 269 16.59 -23.22 -4.16
CA PHE A 269 15.39 -22.43 -4.29
C PHE A 269 15.72 -20.95 -4.11
N TYR A 270 15.22 -20.11 -5.00
CA TYR A 270 15.43 -18.67 -4.99
C TYR A 270 14.11 -17.94 -4.84
N VAL A 271 14.13 -16.84 -4.08
CA VAL A 271 12.98 -15.94 -3.94
C VAL A 271 13.41 -14.47 -3.97
N GLN A 272 12.56 -13.62 -4.56
CA GLN A 272 12.76 -12.17 -4.70
C GLN A 272 11.41 -11.46 -4.58
N ALA A 273 11.40 -10.29 -3.94
CA ALA A 273 10.24 -9.40 -3.95
C ALA A 273 10.37 -8.35 -5.06
N GLU A 274 9.24 -8.00 -5.66
CA GLU A 274 9.10 -6.93 -6.66
C GLU A 274 7.91 -6.04 -6.28
N ASP A 275 8.12 -4.73 -6.23
CA ASP A 275 7.09 -3.75 -5.87
C ASP A 275 6.20 -3.37 -7.09
N ILE A 276 5.19 -2.53 -6.87
CA ILE A 276 4.30 -1.97 -7.92
C ILE A 276 5.05 -1.15 -8.97
N SER A 277 6.27 -0.77 -8.61
CA SER A 277 7.20 0.07 -9.34
C SER A 277 8.04 -0.81 -10.29
N GLY A 278 8.21 -2.09 -10.00
CA GLY A 278 9.13 -3.01 -10.70
C GLY A 278 10.54 -3.00 -10.11
N ALA A 279 10.78 -2.27 -9.01
CA ALA A 279 12.02 -2.38 -8.25
C ALA A 279 12.05 -3.72 -7.50
N LYS A 280 13.23 -4.33 -7.47
CA LYS A 280 13.42 -5.72 -7.03
C LYS A 280 14.39 -5.79 -5.87
N SER A 281 14.08 -6.65 -4.91
CA SER A 281 15.07 -7.12 -3.94
C SER A 281 16.18 -7.90 -4.66
N LYS A 282 17.26 -8.22 -3.95
CA LYS A 282 18.15 -9.30 -4.44
C LYS A 282 17.40 -10.63 -4.34
N PHE A 283 17.74 -11.58 -5.21
CA PHE A 283 17.39 -12.97 -4.97
C PHE A 283 18.14 -13.45 -3.73
N ILE A 284 17.40 -14.01 -2.77
CA ILE A 284 17.96 -14.82 -1.69
C ILE A 284 17.76 -16.29 -2.06
N ARG A 285 18.61 -17.17 -1.54
CA ARG A 285 18.56 -18.60 -1.83
C ARG A 285 18.52 -19.47 -0.58
N LEU A 286 17.91 -20.64 -0.73
CA LEU A 286 17.97 -21.77 0.19
C LEU A 286 18.34 -23.03 -0.61
N PRO A 287 19.33 -23.81 -0.19
CA PRO A 287 20.24 -23.56 0.93
C PRO A 287 21.08 -22.29 0.74
N GLY A 288 21.66 -21.78 1.83
CA GLY A 288 22.37 -20.50 1.88
C GLY A 288 23.74 -20.52 1.19
N ASP A 289 24.64 -19.63 1.64
CA ASP A 289 26.01 -19.55 1.14
C ASP A 289 27.01 -20.39 1.95
N ASP A 290 26.56 -21.05 3.02
CA ASP A 290 27.40 -21.97 3.79
C ASP A 290 27.73 -23.20 2.93
N PRO A 291 29.01 -23.56 2.75
CA PRO A 291 29.40 -24.76 2.00
C PRO A 291 28.86 -26.07 2.60
N GLU A 292 28.48 -26.08 3.88
CA GLU A 292 27.88 -27.25 4.54
C GLU A 292 26.37 -27.34 4.31
N ASP A 293 25.73 -26.28 3.83
CA ASP A 293 24.30 -26.24 3.53
C ASP A 293 24.05 -26.73 2.10
N TYR A 294 23.37 -27.87 1.97
CA TYR A 294 22.98 -28.42 0.68
C TYR A 294 21.57 -29.01 0.72
N TRP A 295 20.93 -29.11 -0.44
CA TRP A 295 19.60 -29.71 -0.58
C TRP A 295 19.60 -30.64 -1.79
N TYR A 296 19.72 -31.92 -1.52
CA TYR A 296 19.69 -32.98 -2.52
C TYR A 296 18.25 -33.49 -2.69
N VAL A 297 17.77 -33.59 -3.92
CA VAL A 297 16.38 -34.04 -4.16
C VAL A 297 16.39 -35.41 -4.81
N LYS A 298 16.14 -36.44 -4.02
CA LYS A 298 16.11 -37.82 -4.50
C LYS A 298 14.92 -38.06 -5.42
N LYS A 299 15.16 -38.76 -6.52
CA LYS A 299 14.12 -39.25 -7.41
C LYS A 299 13.34 -40.38 -6.76
N PRO A 300 12.00 -40.27 -6.62
CA PRO A 300 11.20 -41.41 -6.23
C PRO A 300 11.33 -42.54 -7.26
N VAL A 301 11.57 -43.75 -6.78
CA VAL A 301 11.70 -44.95 -7.61
C VAL A 301 10.31 -45.39 -8.11
N SER A 302 9.26 -45.14 -7.32
CA SER A 302 7.88 -45.41 -7.71
C SER A 302 6.87 -44.56 -6.94
N ILE A 303 5.58 -44.88 -7.09
CA ILE A 303 4.49 -44.30 -6.30
C ILE A 303 4.30 -44.96 -4.92
N PHE A 304 5.11 -45.99 -4.59
CA PHE A 304 5.03 -46.69 -3.32
C PHE A 304 6.15 -46.23 -2.38
N LEU A 305 5.75 -45.75 -1.21
CA LEU A 305 6.65 -45.43 -0.10
C LEU A 305 6.33 -46.34 1.08
N VAL A 306 7.32 -47.08 1.55
CA VAL A 306 7.26 -47.85 2.79
C VAL A 306 7.79 -46.97 3.91
N ILE A 307 6.95 -46.65 4.89
CA ILE A 307 7.34 -45.88 6.07
C ILE A 307 7.66 -46.87 7.18
N ASP A 308 8.90 -46.86 7.65
CA ASP A 308 9.33 -47.61 8.83
C ASP A 308 9.32 -46.68 10.06
N ASP A 309 8.50 -47.04 11.06
CA ASP A 309 8.33 -46.32 12.33
C ASP A 309 8.68 -47.21 13.53
N TYR A 310 9.33 -48.36 13.30
CA TYR A 310 9.43 -49.38 14.34
C TYR A 310 10.74 -49.28 15.15
N ALA A 311 10.61 -49.07 16.47
CA ALA A 311 11.73 -48.67 17.35
C ALA A 311 12.64 -49.78 17.85
N THR A 312 12.37 -51.02 17.48
CA THR A 312 13.15 -52.17 17.95
C THR A 312 13.79 -52.84 16.75
N SER A 313 15.10 -53.09 16.83
CA SER A 313 15.82 -53.92 15.86
C SER A 313 15.09 -55.25 15.66
N ASP A 314 14.44 -55.38 14.51
CA ASP A 314 13.76 -56.58 14.06
C ASP A 314 13.98 -56.79 12.55
N ASN A 315 13.19 -57.70 11.96
CA ASN A 315 13.21 -57.99 10.52
C ASN A 315 12.00 -57.35 9.77
N ALA A 316 11.38 -56.28 10.28
CA ALA A 316 10.21 -55.65 9.65
C ALA A 316 10.54 -55.13 8.24
N ALA A 317 11.66 -54.42 8.08
CA ALA A 317 12.14 -53.98 6.77
C ALA A 317 12.31 -55.16 5.79
N LEU A 318 12.90 -56.28 6.25
CA LEU A 318 13.03 -57.50 5.45
C LEU A 318 11.69 -58.16 5.12
N PHE A 319 10.73 -58.13 6.04
CA PHE A 319 9.38 -58.65 5.81
C PHE A 319 8.63 -57.83 4.75
N TYR A 320 8.64 -56.51 4.85
CA TYR A 320 8.00 -55.64 3.86
C TYR A 320 8.70 -55.72 2.51
N ALA A 321 10.03 -55.77 2.48
CA ALA A 321 10.77 -56.02 1.24
C ALA A 321 10.36 -57.33 0.57
N ALA A 322 10.30 -58.43 1.33
CA ALA A 322 9.86 -59.74 0.81
C ALA A 322 8.40 -59.73 0.35
N MET A 323 7.52 -58.95 1.01
CA MET A 323 6.14 -58.78 0.60
C MET A 323 6.05 -58.05 -0.75
N PHE A 324 6.75 -56.92 -0.91
CA PHE A 324 6.80 -56.19 -2.18
C PHE A 324 7.40 -57.04 -3.30
N ASP A 325 8.46 -57.79 -3.02
CA ASP A 325 9.03 -58.75 -3.97
C ASP A 325 8.00 -59.81 -4.39
N SER A 326 7.22 -60.35 -3.45
CA SER A 326 6.17 -61.34 -3.73
C SER A 326 5.03 -60.80 -4.61
N LEU A 327 4.82 -59.48 -4.59
CA LEU A 327 3.86 -58.78 -5.44
C LEU A 327 4.45 -58.38 -6.81
N GLY A 328 5.71 -58.74 -7.09
CA GLY A 328 6.40 -58.36 -8.32
C GLY A 328 6.85 -56.89 -8.35
N LEU A 329 6.94 -56.24 -7.19
CA LEU A 329 7.36 -54.85 -7.02
C LEU A 329 8.82 -54.73 -6.57
N SER A 330 9.63 -55.76 -6.83
CA SER A 330 11.05 -55.75 -6.46
C SER A 330 11.78 -54.56 -7.08
N GLY A 331 12.41 -53.73 -6.23
CA GLY A 331 13.05 -52.48 -6.65
C GLY A 331 12.10 -51.38 -7.15
N ASN A 332 10.78 -51.51 -6.98
CA ASN A 332 9.77 -50.52 -7.38
C ASN A 332 9.07 -49.89 -6.16
N TYR A 333 9.83 -49.55 -5.12
CA TYR A 333 9.36 -48.83 -3.94
C TYR A 333 10.53 -48.14 -3.26
N ASP A 334 10.24 -47.06 -2.55
CA ASP A 334 11.18 -46.40 -1.65
C ASP A 334 10.90 -46.81 -0.19
N ILE A 335 11.92 -46.78 0.65
CA ILE A 335 11.79 -46.94 2.12
C ILE A 335 12.20 -45.62 2.77
N TYR A 336 11.43 -45.18 3.75
CA TYR A 336 11.75 -44.04 4.59
C TYR A 336 11.65 -44.45 6.07
N ASP A 337 12.78 -44.43 6.76
CA ASP A 337 12.87 -44.70 8.20
C ASP A 337 12.74 -43.39 8.98
N ILE A 338 11.65 -43.28 9.74
CA ILE A 338 11.34 -42.05 10.48
C ILE A 338 12.22 -41.86 11.72
N GLN A 339 12.90 -42.90 12.22
CA GLN A 339 13.66 -42.84 13.47
C GLN A 339 15.08 -42.36 13.30
N THR A 340 15.71 -42.82 12.22
CA THR A 340 17.02 -42.30 11.83
C THR A 340 16.88 -40.90 11.25
N GLN A 341 15.67 -40.49 10.84
CA GLN A 341 15.42 -39.27 10.08
C GLN A 341 16.41 -39.14 8.94
N GLU A 342 16.91 -40.27 8.44
CA GLU A 342 17.79 -40.26 7.28
C GLU A 342 16.90 -39.81 6.13
N PRO A 343 17.27 -38.70 5.49
CA PRO A 343 16.66 -38.37 4.23
C PRO A 343 16.65 -39.57 3.28
N PRO A 344 15.65 -39.69 2.41
CA PRO A 344 15.46 -40.87 1.59
C PRO A 344 16.64 -41.22 0.69
#